data_AF-A0A8H8RW24-F1
#
_entry.id   AF-A0A8H8RW24-F1
#
_cell.length_a   1.000
_cell.length_b   1.000
_cell.length_c   1.000
_cell.angle_alpha   90.00
_cell.angle_beta   90.00
_cell.angle_gamma   90.00
#
_symmetry.space_group_name_H-M   'P 1'
#
loop_
_entity.id
_entity.type
_entity.pdbx_description
1 polymer ?
#
loop_
_entity_poly.entity_id
_entity_poly.type
_entity_poly.pdbx_seq_one_letter_code
_entity_poly.pdbx_strand_id
1 'polypeptide(L)'
;FELEAPTLGISSDLAHVDFINSRLIADGILKIRLRFSDEKSQYLEQIIRQLHTNHGHGLPITHSASRGWFWDVRPTTPFQQSTTSASSSAMPTSTQARSETMEDFPWHTDFLIAGYKYTLSRPDFRIEVPPEFTKNRNERYIISSLLQEPSLTPMNPQLRFRQDIITPLTTNATKALQELKAGFNRIEVQKAILHLTPELLPKGSIILIDNRRWLHARNGVKDPKRHLRRVRWDAAPFTSETPSTKNKTWRNRLDVIRSGR
;
A
#
# COMPACT_ATOMS: atom_id res chain seq x y z
N PHE A 1 12.85 -12.52 -7.19
CA PHE A 1 12.36 -11.28 -6.54
C PHE A 1 12.93 -11.08 -5.13
N GLU A 2 13.90 -11.89 -4.68
CA GLU A 2 14.50 -11.76 -3.34
C GLU A 2 15.92 -11.20 -3.44
N LEU A 3 16.25 -10.26 -2.54
CA LEU A 3 17.55 -9.64 -2.36
C LEU A 3 17.99 -9.85 -0.91
N GLU A 4 19.25 -10.18 -0.68
CA GLU A 4 19.80 -10.27 0.67
C GLU A 4 20.50 -8.98 1.09
N ALA A 5 20.30 -8.57 2.34
CA ALA A 5 21.05 -7.49 2.97
C ALA A 5 21.91 -8.08 4.10
N PRO A 6 23.22 -8.32 3.87
CA PRO A 6 24.09 -8.98 4.82
C PRO A 6 24.35 -8.13 6.07
N THR A 7 24.47 -6.80 5.92
CA THR A 7 24.76 -5.87 7.01
C THR A 7 23.97 -4.57 6.84
N LEU A 8 23.90 -3.76 7.89
CA LEU A 8 23.31 -2.41 7.79
C LEU A 8 24.12 -1.51 6.85
N GLY A 9 25.44 -1.69 6.73
CA GLY A 9 26.27 -0.84 5.87
C GLY A 9 25.92 -0.91 4.38
N ILE A 10 25.33 -2.03 3.93
CA ILE A 10 24.99 -2.22 2.52
C ILE A 10 23.90 -1.25 2.03
N SER A 11 23.09 -0.67 2.94
CA SER A 11 22.12 0.36 2.53
C SER A 11 22.78 1.67 2.09
N SER A 12 24.08 1.85 2.29
CA SER A 12 24.84 2.98 1.75
C SER A 12 25.62 2.65 0.47
N ASP A 13 25.63 1.38 0.04
CA ASP A 13 26.26 0.95 -1.21
C ASP A 13 25.38 1.33 -2.40
N LEU A 14 25.94 2.10 -3.33
CA LEU A 14 25.23 2.57 -4.53
C LEU A 14 24.76 1.41 -5.41
N ALA A 15 25.58 0.37 -5.60
CA ALA A 15 25.20 -0.77 -6.45
C ALA A 15 24.00 -1.53 -5.88
N HIS A 16 23.91 -1.61 -4.55
CA HIS A 16 22.79 -2.22 -3.85
C HIS A 16 21.50 -1.40 -4.00
N VAL A 17 21.60 -0.06 -3.88
CA VAL A 17 20.48 0.86 -4.06
C VAL A 17 19.98 0.87 -5.51
N ASP A 18 20.91 0.91 -6.47
CA ASP A 18 20.62 0.83 -7.91
C ASP A 18 19.89 -0.46 -8.25
N PHE A 19 20.35 -1.59 -7.68
CA PHE A 19 19.70 -2.87 -7.87
C PHE A 19 18.26 -2.86 -7.35
N ILE A 20 18.02 -2.33 -6.14
CA ILE A 20 16.67 -2.18 -5.58
C ILE A 20 15.78 -1.36 -6.52
N ASN A 21 16.26 -0.20 -6.96
CA ASN A 21 15.52 0.66 -7.87
C ASN A 21 15.21 -0.05 -9.20
N SER A 22 16.18 -0.76 -9.77
CA SER A 22 15.99 -1.52 -11.02
C SER A 22 14.89 -2.59 -10.90
N ARG A 23 14.80 -3.30 -9.77
CA ARG A 23 13.74 -4.30 -9.54
C ARG A 23 12.39 -3.66 -9.28
N LEU A 24 12.34 -2.50 -8.63
CA LEU A 24 11.09 -1.75 -8.49
C LEU A 24 10.58 -1.25 -9.86
N ILE A 25 11.46 -0.78 -10.73
CA ILE A 25 11.11 -0.40 -12.11
C ILE A 25 10.64 -1.62 -12.91
N ALA A 26 11.40 -2.72 -12.90
CA ALA A 26 11.10 -3.90 -13.70
C ALA A 26 9.84 -4.63 -13.21
N ASP A 27 9.81 -4.97 -11.92
CA ASP A 27 8.83 -5.91 -11.36
C ASP A 27 7.73 -5.20 -10.55
N GLY A 28 8.00 -3.99 -10.03
CA GLY A 28 7.08 -3.29 -9.13
C GLY A 28 6.97 -3.91 -7.73
N ILE A 29 7.71 -4.98 -7.45
CA ILE A 29 7.76 -5.65 -6.15
C ILE A 29 9.15 -6.20 -5.88
N LEU A 30 9.63 -6.08 -4.65
CA LEU A 30 10.89 -6.68 -4.21
C LEU A 30 10.77 -7.17 -2.77
N LYS A 31 11.26 -8.39 -2.52
CA LYS A 31 11.50 -8.90 -1.18
C LYS A 31 12.95 -8.69 -0.82
N ILE A 32 13.20 -8.15 0.36
CA ILE A 32 14.54 -8.03 0.94
C ILE A 32 14.58 -8.85 2.23
N ARG A 33 15.59 -9.70 2.38
CA ARG A 33 15.87 -10.45 3.60
C ARG A 33 17.06 -9.84 4.32
N LEU A 34 16.84 -9.38 5.54
CA LEU A 34 17.91 -8.91 6.41
C LEU A 34 18.61 -10.12 7.06
N ARG A 35 19.95 -10.16 6.97
CA ARG A 35 20.79 -11.12 7.70
C ARG A 35 21.26 -10.60 9.07
N PHE A 36 20.72 -9.46 9.50
CA PHE A 36 21.02 -8.80 10.76
C PHE A 36 19.73 -8.34 11.46
N SER A 37 19.82 -8.09 12.77
CA SER A 37 18.71 -7.51 13.53
C SER A 37 18.62 -6.02 13.29
N ASP A 38 17.42 -5.51 13.02
CA ASP A 38 17.19 -4.09 12.73
C ASP A 38 15.90 -3.60 13.40
N GLU A 39 15.76 -3.73 14.72
CA GLU A 39 14.47 -3.45 15.38
C GLU A 39 13.98 -2.00 15.22
N LYS A 40 14.86 -1.08 14.79
CA LYS A 40 14.56 0.34 14.58
C LYS A 40 14.24 0.70 13.13
N SER A 41 14.25 -0.26 12.19
CA SER A 41 14.04 0.01 10.76
C SER A 41 15.07 0.96 10.14
N GLN A 42 16.30 0.95 10.65
CA GLN A 42 17.39 1.81 10.16
C GLN A 42 17.76 1.47 8.72
N TYR A 43 17.77 0.18 8.36
CA TYR A 43 18.07 -0.23 6.99
C TYR A 43 17.04 0.35 6.01
N LEU A 44 15.76 0.18 6.33
CA LEU A 44 14.68 0.68 5.48
C LEU A 44 14.67 2.21 5.40
N GLU A 45 14.94 2.89 6.51
CA GLU A 45 15.09 4.35 6.52
C GLU A 45 16.23 4.81 5.60
N GLN A 46 17.39 4.16 5.69
CA GLN A 46 18.55 4.47 4.84
C GLN A 46 18.27 4.21 3.37
N ILE A 47 17.65 3.06 3.03
CA ILE A 47 17.26 2.77 1.64
C ILE A 47 16.33 3.85 1.10
N ILE A 48 15.32 4.29 1.85
CA ILE A 48 14.39 5.34 1.38
C ILE A 48 15.14 6.66 1.14
N ARG A 49 16.05 7.05 2.04
CA ARG A 49 16.89 8.24 1.86
C ARG A 49 17.78 8.13 0.63
N GLN A 50 18.40 6.97 0.41
CA GLN A 50 19.28 6.76 -0.74
C GLN A 50 18.52 6.67 -2.06
N LEU A 51 17.33 6.08 -2.08
CA LEU A 51 16.44 6.12 -3.25
C LEU A 51 16.01 7.56 -3.57
N HIS A 52 15.76 8.39 -2.55
CA HIS A 52 15.50 9.81 -2.73
C HIS A 52 16.70 10.54 -3.33
N THR A 53 17.88 10.37 -2.73
CA THR A 53 19.10 11.05 -3.17
C THR A 53 19.56 10.62 -4.56
N ASN A 54 19.56 9.32 -4.87
CA ASN A 54 20.17 8.80 -6.10
C ASN A 54 19.18 8.57 -7.25
N HIS A 55 17.88 8.45 -6.95
CA HIS A 55 16.86 8.14 -7.96
C HIS A 55 15.63 9.07 -7.91
N GLY A 56 15.67 10.14 -7.11
CA GLY A 56 14.63 11.17 -7.09
C GLY A 56 13.30 10.73 -6.50
N HIS A 57 13.25 9.62 -5.74
CA HIS A 57 12.05 9.24 -4.99
C HIS A 57 11.70 10.35 -4.00
N GLY A 58 10.43 10.61 -3.75
CA GLY A 58 10.01 11.47 -2.64
C GLY A 58 10.30 10.84 -1.27
N LEU A 59 10.29 11.67 -0.23
CA LEU A 59 10.41 11.19 1.16
C LEU A 59 9.05 10.76 1.72
N PRO A 60 9.01 9.92 2.77
CA PRO A 60 7.77 9.51 3.40
C PRO A 60 6.95 10.71 3.87
N ILE A 61 5.65 10.64 3.62
CA ILE A 61 4.71 11.54 4.24
C ILE A 61 4.55 11.13 5.71
N THR A 62 4.55 12.11 6.62
CA THR A 62 4.27 11.83 8.03
C THR A 62 2.81 11.37 8.16
N HIS A 63 2.60 10.15 8.67
CA HIS A 63 1.28 9.50 8.67
C HIS A 63 0.28 10.04 9.69
N SER A 64 0.74 10.91 10.56
CA SER A 64 0.03 11.83 11.43
C SER A 64 1.14 12.70 12.02
N ALA A 65 0.84 13.91 12.47
CA ALA A 65 1.86 14.83 13.00
C ALA A 65 2.67 14.29 14.20
N SER A 66 2.36 13.08 14.71
CA SER A 66 2.87 12.52 15.97
C SER A 66 3.62 11.19 15.88
N ARG A 67 3.72 10.51 14.72
CA ARG A 67 4.23 9.11 14.66
C ARG A 67 5.42 8.84 13.73
N GLY A 68 6.08 9.88 13.22
CA GLY A 68 7.25 9.71 12.34
C GLY A 68 6.92 9.01 11.01
N TRP A 69 7.91 8.35 10.39
CA TRP A 69 7.76 7.67 9.09
C TRP A 69 7.19 6.25 9.20
N PHE A 70 7.45 5.55 10.30
CA PHE A 70 7.10 4.15 10.47
C PHE A 70 5.83 3.99 11.31
N TRP A 71 4.85 3.29 10.74
CA TRP A 71 3.63 2.86 11.40
C TRP A 71 3.82 1.45 11.94
N ASP A 72 3.71 1.27 13.25
CA ASP A 72 3.63 -0.04 13.88
C ASP A 72 2.23 -0.64 13.65
N VAL A 73 2.17 -1.79 12.98
CA VAL A 73 0.94 -2.54 12.75
C VAL A 73 0.99 -3.77 13.65
N ARG A 74 0.16 -3.79 14.69
CA ARG A 74 0.02 -4.94 15.60
C ARG A 74 -1.45 -5.33 15.68
N PRO A 75 -1.78 -6.62 15.62
CA PRO A 75 -3.12 -7.05 15.93
C PRO A 75 -3.46 -6.66 17.36
N THR A 76 -4.56 -5.96 17.55
CA THR A 76 -5.06 -5.61 18.88
C THR A 76 -6.12 -6.62 19.28
N THR A 77 -5.95 -7.31 20.42
CA THR A 77 -6.98 -8.24 20.91
C THR A 77 -8.25 -7.47 21.34
N PRO A 78 -9.46 -8.05 21.20
CA PRO A 78 -10.69 -7.40 21.66
C PRO A 78 -10.64 -6.96 23.12
N PHE A 79 -9.91 -7.68 23.98
CA PHE A 79 -9.75 -7.37 25.39
C PHE A 79 -8.91 -6.11 25.69
N GLN A 80 -8.11 -5.61 24.74
CA GLN A 80 -7.39 -4.35 24.89
C GLN A 80 -8.25 -3.12 24.55
N GLN A 81 -9.48 -3.31 24.05
CA GLN A 81 -10.42 -2.22 23.78
C GLN A 81 -10.98 -1.59 25.07
N SER A 82 -11.02 -2.33 26.19
CA SER A 82 -11.70 -1.89 27.42
C SER A 82 -10.84 -1.03 28.36
N THR A 83 -9.52 -0.94 28.17
CA THR A 83 -8.65 -0.20 29.10
C THR A 83 -8.16 1.17 28.61
N THR A 84 -8.40 1.55 27.35
CA THR A 84 -7.97 2.87 26.82
C THR A 84 -9.11 3.82 26.47
N SER A 85 -10.37 3.45 26.68
CA SER A 85 -11.53 4.33 26.50
C SER A 85 -12.29 4.50 27.81
N ALA A 86 -11.63 5.08 28.82
CA ALA A 86 -12.35 5.67 29.94
C ALA A 86 -12.67 7.14 29.59
N SER A 87 -13.96 7.49 29.67
CA SER A 87 -14.57 8.82 29.61
C SER A 87 -14.71 9.52 28.24
N SER A 88 -15.78 9.21 27.51
CA SER A 88 -16.77 10.21 27.05
C SER A 88 -17.94 9.53 26.33
N SER A 89 -19.16 9.99 26.62
CA SER A 89 -20.47 9.48 26.18
C SER A 89 -20.80 9.79 24.71
N ALA A 90 -19.85 9.60 23.80
CA ALA A 90 -20.08 9.69 22.36
C ALA A 90 -20.00 8.28 21.74
N MET A 91 -20.92 7.98 20.81
CA MET A 91 -20.95 6.75 20.01
C MET A 91 -19.52 6.27 19.65
N PRO A 92 -19.16 5.00 19.85
CA PRO A 92 -17.82 4.52 19.59
C PRO A 92 -17.58 4.50 18.08
N THR A 93 -17.03 5.60 17.55
CA THR A 93 -16.34 5.57 16.27
C THR A 93 -15.06 4.80 16.49
N SER A 94 -15.02 3.54 16.04
CA SER A 94 -13.78 2.75 16.04
C SER A 94 -12.70 3.51 15.28
N THR A 95 -11.72 4.06 16.01
CA THR A 95 -10.55 4.76 15.47
C THR A 95 -9.42 3.80 15.10
N GLN A 96 -9.64 2.49 15.28
CA GLN A 96 -8.69 1.44 14.94
C GLN A 96 -8.58 1.30 13.42
N ALA A 97 -7.35 1.36 12.90
CA ALA A 97 -7.14 1.16 11.47
C ALA A 97 -7.39 -0.32 11.13
N ARG A 98 -8.01 -0.61 9.98
CA ARG A 98 -8.25 -2.01 9.55
C ARG A 98 -6.99 -2.88 9.53
N SER A 99 -5.82 -2.28 9.27
CA SER A 99 -4.55 -3.00 9.32
C SER A 99 -4.21 -3.57 10.71
N GLU A 100 -4.81 -3.04 11.78
CA GLU A 100 -4.56 -3.39 13.18
C GLU A 100 -5.57 -4.42 13.72
N THR A 101 -6.53 -4.86 12.91
CA THR A 101 -7.46 -5.94 13.27
C THR A 101 -6.89 -7.31 12.90
N MET A 102 -7.47 -8.38 13.46
CA MET A 102 -7.16 -9.79 13.11
C MET A 102 -7.93 -10.28 11.87
N GLU A 103 -8.87 -9.49 11.35
CA GLU A 103 -9.77 -9.86 10.27
C GLU A 103 -9.07 -9.89 8.89
N ASP A 104 -9.74 -10.49 7.91
CA ASP A 104 -9.34 -10.38 6.51
C ASP A 104 -9.30 -8.91 6.09
N PHE A 105 -8.23 -8.53 5.40
CA PHE A 105 -8.10 -7.23 4.77
C PHE A 105 -8.24 -7.41 3.26
N PRO A 106 -9.39 -7.02 2.66
CA PRO A 106 -9.69 -7.31 1.26
C PRO A 106 -8.65 -6.78 0.28
N TRP A 107 -8.68 -7.30 -0.94
CA TRP A 107 -7.89 -6.78 -2.06
C TRP A 107 -8.05 -5.27 -2.19
N HIS A 108 -6.91 -4.58 -2.18
CA HIS A 108 -6.83 -3.17 -2.42
C HIS A 108 -5.56 -2.80 -3.19
N THR A 109 -5.67 -1.74 -3.99
CA THR A 109 -4.73 -1.17 -4.97
C THR A 109 -4.55 -1.91 -6.32
N ASP A 110 -5.43 -1.82 -7.31
CA ASP A 110 -5.18 -0.98 -8.49
C ASP A 110 -4.78 -1.68 -9.81
N PHE A 111 -5.49 -2.76 -10.20
CA PHE A 111 -5.62 -3.15 -11.62
C PHE A 111 -7.02 -3.65 -12.07
N LEU A 112 -7.33 -3.45 -13.36
CA LEU A 112 -8.64 -3.73 -13.98
C LEU A 112 -8.60 -4.31 -15.41
N ILE A 113 -9.51 -5.25 -15.66
CA ILE A 113 -9.81 -6.00 -16.89
C ILE A 113 -10.47 -5.14 -18.00
N ALA A 114 -10.30 -5.60 -19.25
CA ALA A 114 -10.50 -4.82 -20.48
C ALA A 114 -11.94 -4.43 -20.86
N GLY A 115 -12.99 -4.98 -20.22
CA GLY A 115 -14.37 -4.76 -20.65
C GLY A 115 -14.97 -3.40 -20.31
N TYR A 116 -14.51 -2.75 -19.22
CA TYR A 116 -15.17 -1.55 -18.65
C TYR A 116 -14.22 -0.39 -18.35
N LYS A 117 -13.01 -0.41 -18.95
CA LYS A 117 -11.97 0.60 -18.74
C LYS A 117 -12.51 2.03 -18.81
N TYR A 118 -13.31 2.32 -19.82
CA TYR A 118 -13.95 3.63 -19.99
C TYR A 118 -14.78 4.06 -18.77
N THR A 119 -15.68 3.20 -18.29
CA THR A 119 -16.54 3.51 -17.13
C THR A 119 -15.74 3.67 -15.85
N LEU A 120 -14.71 2.85 -15.67
CA LEU A 120 -13.85 2.89 -14.49
C LEU A 120 -12.98 4.13 -14.46
N SER A 121 -12.63 4.67 -15.64
CA SER A 121 -11.90 5.93 -15.80
C SER A 121 -12.74 7.19 -15.60
N ARG A 122 -14.06 7.07 -15.43
CA ARG A 122 -14.96 8.21 -15.17
C ARG A 122 -15.09 8.51 -13.68
N PRO A 123 -15.33 9.78 -13.28
CA PRO A 123 -15.55 10.16 -11.89
C PRO A 123 -16.94 9.75 -11.36
N ASP A 124 -17.33 8.50 -11.58
CA ASP A 124 -18.65 7.95 -11.25
C ASP A 124 -18.62 7.12 -9.96
N PHE A 125 -17.62 7.34 -9.09
CA PHE A 125 -17.43 6.60 -7.84
C PHE A 125 -17.19 7.55 -6.67
N ARG A 126 -17.94 7.32 -5.58
CA ARG A 126 -17.67 7.90 -4.28
C ARG A 126 -16.70 6.99 -3.53
N ILE A 127 -15.57 7.55 -3.11
CA ILE A 127 -14.53 6.85 -2.35
C ILE A 127 -14.48 7.48 -0.96
N GLU A 128 -14.88 6.71 0.05
CA GLU A 128 -14.88 7.20 1.44
C GLU A 128 -13.46 7.31 1.97
N VAL A 129 -13.18 8.38 2.72
CA VAL A 129 -11.94 8.50 3.46
C VAL A 129 -12.09 7.68 4.72
N PRO A 130 -11.27 6.64 4.94
CA PRO A 130 -11.36 5.86 6.16
C PRO A 130 -11.25 6.76 7.40
N PRO A 131 -11.99 6.46 8.49
CA PRO A 131 -12.01 7.30 9.69
C PRO A 131 -10.61 7.61 10.23
N GLU A 132 -9.68 6.65 10.14
CA GLU A 132 -8.28 6.79 10.59
C GLU A 132 -7.47 7.83 9.82
N PHE A 133 -7.95 8.28 8.65
CA PHE A 133 -7.29 9.30 7.82
C PHE A 133 -8.08 10.62 7.75
N THR A 134 -9.21 10.72 8.44
CA THR A 134 -10.05 11.92 8.41
C THR A 134 -9.42 13.03 9.26
N LYS A 135 -8.83 14.04 8.61
CA LYS A 135 -8.25 15.22 9.30
C LYS A 135 -9.30 16.26 9.69
N ASN A 136 -10.30 16.45 8.83
CA ASN A 136 -11.39 17.41 9.00
C ASN A 136 -12.73 16.68 8.89
N ARG A 137 -13.72 17.02 9.72
CA ARG A 137 -15.06 16.38 9.71
C ARG A 137 -15.81 16.49 8.37
N ASN A 138 -15.38 17.39 7.49
CA ASN A 138 -16.03 17.70 6.22
C ASN A 138 -15.42 16.94 5.02
N GLU A 139 -14.27 16.27 5.19
CA GLU A 139 -13.59 15.52 4.11
C GLU A 139 -13.85 14.01 4.25
N ARG A 140 -15.13 13.61 4.18
CA ARG A 140 -15.53 12.20 4.42
C ARG A 140 -15.44 11.32 3.19
N TYR A 141 -15.42 11.92 1.99
CA TYR A 141 -15.31 11.18 0.74
C TYR A 141 -14.81 12.08 -0.39
N ILE A 142 -14.34 11.45 -1.46
CA ILE A 142 -14.08 12.09 -2.75
C ILE A 142 -14.95 11.46 -3.83
N ILE A 143 -15.27 12.22 -4.88
CA ILE A 143 -15.83 11.68 -6.12
C ILE A 143 -14.67 11.60 -7.12
N SER A 144 -14.38 10.41 -7.62
CA SER A 144 -13.22 10.18 -8.47
C SER A 144 -13.37 8.97 -9.38
N SER A 145 -12.43 8.82 -10.31
CA SER A 145 -12.30 7.61 -11.11
C SER A 145 -11.60 6.51 -10.31
N LEU A 146 -11.91 5.26 -10.65
CA LEU A 146 -11.15 4.13 -10.16
C LEU A 146 -9.94 3.91 -11.08
N LEU A 147 -10.09 3.99 -12.40
CA LEU A 147 -8.98 3.78 -13.34
C LEU A 147 -8.36 5.12 -13.79
N GLN A 148 -7.05 5.13 -13.97
CA GLN A 148 -6.32 6.17 -14.68
C GLN A 148 -5.52 5.49 -15.81
N GLU A 149 -5.85 5.85 -17.04
CA GLU A 149 -5.05 5.49 -18.20
C GLU A 149 -3.91 6.51 -18.35
N PRO A 150 -2.64 6.07 -18.49
CA PRO A 150 -1.54 6.97 -18.82
C PRO A 150 -1.85 7.60 -20.18
N SER A 151 -1.87 8.94 -20.24
CA SER A 151 -2.31 9.67 -21.42
C SER A 151 -1.39 9.55 -22.63
N LEU A 152 -0.18 8.98 -22.48
CA LEU A 152 0.85 9.03 -23.54
C LEU A 152 1.74 7.78 -23.68
N THR A 153 1.61 6.74 -22.84
CA THR A 153 2.39 5.50 -23.00
C THR A 153 1.57 4.24 -22.71
N PRO A 154 1.77 3.12 -23.47
CA PRO A 154 0.92 1.93 -23.38
C PRO A 154 1.14 1.08 -22.11
N MET A 155 2.05 1.47 -21.22
CA MET A 155 2.52 0.59 -20.14
C MET A 155 1.91 1.00 -18.81
N ASN A 156 0.95 0.19 -18.38
CA ASN A 156 0.44 0.03 -17.01
C ASN A 156 -0.68 1.01 -16.61
N PRO A 157 -1.96 0.66 -16.83
CA PRO A 157 -3.07 1.39 -16.24
C PRO A 157 -2.98 1.32 -14.71
N GLN A 158 -3.23 2.45 -14.05
CA GLN A 158 -3.25 2.56 -12.59
C GLN A 158 -4.72 2.52 -12.16
N LEU A 159 -5.12 1.61 -11.28
CA LEU A 159 -6.47 1.70 -10.68
C LEU A 159 -6.42 2.49 -9.35
N ARG A 160 -7.55 2.63 -8.65
CA ARG A 160 -7.86 3.03 -7.25
C ARG A 160 -8.98 2.16 -6.75
N PHE A 161 -8.68 1.25 -5.85
CA PHE A 161 -9.54 0.16 -5.47
C PHE A 161 -9.26 -0.20 -4.03
N ARG A 162 -10.27 0.00 -3.21
CA ARG A 162 -10.34 -0.56 -1.89
C ARG A 162 -11.79 -0.92 -1.68
N GLN A 163 -12.07 -2.21 -1.74
CA GLN A 163 -13.43 -2.72 -1.93
C GLN A 163 -14.44 -2.18 -0.92
N ASP A 164 -14.02 -1.95 0.32
CA ASP A 164 -14.88 -1.57 1.43
C ASP A 164 -15.25 -0.09 1.50
N ILE A 165 -14.62 0.77 0.69
CA ILE A 165 -14.84 2.23 0.74
C ILE A 165 -15.36 2.81 -0.58
N ILE A 166 -15.73 1.96 -1.54
CA ILE A 166 -16.16 2.38 -2.87
C ILE A 166 -17.66 2.20 -3.02
N THR A 167 -18.33 3.29 -3.38
CA THR A 167 -19.76 3.32 -3.74
C THR A 167 -19.90 3.81 -5.18
N PRO A 168 -20.43 2.99 -6.10
CA PRO A 168 -20.72 3.43 -7.47
C PRO A 168 -21.89 4.42 -7.47
N LEU A 169 -21.82 5.45 -8.32
CA LEU A 169 -22.83 6.52 -8.40
C LEU A 169 -23.82 6.34 -9.56
N THR A 170 -23.54 5.44 -10.50
CA THR A 170 -24.38 5.18 -11.67
C THR A 170 -24.60 3.68 -11.88
N THR A 171 -25.67 3.31 -12.58
CA THR A 171 -25.93 1.91 -12.96
C THR A 171 -24.77 1.30 -13.76
N ASN A 172 -24.12 2.09 -14.62
CA ASN A 172 -22.97 1.65 -15.39
C ASN A 172 -21.74 1.44 -14.49
N ALA A 173 -21.50 2.34 -13.54
CA ALA A 173 -20.44 2.20 -12.54
C ALA A 173 -20.64 0.96 -11.66
N THR A 174 -21.90 0.66 -11.27
CA THR A 174 -22.24 -0.56 -10.52
C THR A 174 -21.89 -1.81 -11.31
N LYS A 175 -22.30 -1.90 -12.58
CA LYS A 175 -21.98 -3.03 -13.46
C LYS A 175 -20.46 -3.19 -13.63
N ALA A 176 -19.75 -2.10 -13.91
CA ALA A 176 -18.30 -2.09 -14.06
C ALA A 176 -17.57 -2.56 -12.80
N LEU A 177 -18.02 -2.13 -11.61
CA LEU A 177 -17.46 -2.55 -10.33
C LEU A 177 -17.74 -4.02 -10.00
N GLN A 178 -18.92 -4.53 -10.38
CA GLN A 178 -19.24 -5.95 -10.23
C GLN A 178 -18.35 -6.81 -11.11
N GLU A 179 -18.15 -6.41 -12.37
CA GLU A 179 -17.27 -7.13 -13.28
C GLU A 179 -15.81 -7.12 -12.81
N LEU A 180 -15.30 -5.97 -12.34
CA LEU A 180 -13.99 -5.88 -11.69
C LEU A 180 -13.81 -6.98 -10.64
N LYS A 181 -14.76 -7.05 -9.71
CA LYS A 181 -14.73 -8.00 -8.59
C LYS A 181 -14.80 -9.43 -9.08
N ALA A 182 -15.66 -9.73 -10.06
CA ALA A 182 -15.72 -11.04 -10.69
C ALA A 182 -14.40 -11.42 -11.40
N GLY A 183 -13.71 -10.42 -11.95
CA GLY A 183 -12.39 -10.56 -12.56
C GLY A 183 -11.34 -11.17 -11.65
N PHE A 184 -11.37 -10.85 -10.35
CA PHE A 184 -10.42 -11.41 -9.39
C PHE A 184 -10.54 -12.93 -9.26
N ASN A 185 -11.70 -13.52 -9.56
CA ASN A 185 -11.92 -14.97 -9.51
C ASN A 185 -11.52 -15.69 -10.81
N ARG A 186 -11.09 -14.97 -11.85
CA ARG A 186 -10.63 -15.58 -13.10
C ARG A 186 -9.34 -16.36 -12.88
N ILE A 187 -9.19 -17.50 -13.54
CA ILE A 187 -8.08 -18.42 -13.30
C ILE A 187 -6.72 -17.80 -13.63
N GLU A 188 -6.67 -16.90 -14.62
CA GLU A 188 -5.46 -16.17 -15.00
C GLU A 188 -5.03 -15.22 -13.89
N VAL A 189 -5.99 -14.53 -13.25
CA VAL A 189 -5.71 -13.65 -12.11
C VAL A 189 -5.27 -14.47 -10.91
N GLN A 190 -5.97 -15.57 -10.62
CA GLN A 190 -5.62 -16.47 -9.51
C GLN A 190 -4.20 -17.03 -9.65
N LYS A 191 -3.78 -17.41 -10.87
CA LYS A 191 -2.41 -17.86 -11.17
C LYS A 191 -1.36 -16.76 -11.00
N ALA A 192 -1.74 -15.49 -11.11
CA ALA A 192 -0.86 -14.35 -10.93
C ALA A 192 -0.75 -13.88 -9.46
N ILE A 193 -1.55 -14.45 -8.55
CA ILE A 193 -1.50 -14.09 -7.12
C ILE A 193 -0.21 -14.62 -6.49
N LEU A 194 0.59 -13.71 -5.92
CA LEU A 194 1.74 -14.06 -5.10
C LEU A 194 1.31 -14.27 -3.65
N HIS A 195 1.26 -15.53 -3.21
CA HIS A 195 0.99 -15.87 -1.82
C HIS A 195 2.24 -15.70 -0.96
N LEU A 196 2.30 -14.63 -0.17
CA LEU A 196 3.37 -14.38 0.78
C LEU A 196 3.05 -15.06 2.13
N THR A 197 3.38 -16.35 2.24
CA THR A 197 3.15 -17.15 3.46
C THR A 197 4.11 -16.76 4.60
N PRO A 198 3.82 -17.12 5.86
CA PRO A 198 4.73 -16.88 6.98
C PRO A 198 6.13 -17.45 6.77
N GLU A 199 6.25 -18.60 6.09
CA GLU A 199 7.52 -19.24 5.75
C GLU A 199 8.33 -18.40 4.75
N LEU A 200 7.64 -17.69 3.86
CA LEU A 200 8.25 -16.75 2.91
C LEU A 200 8.54 -15.39 3.51
N LEU A 201 7.87 -15.02 4.61
CA LEU A 201 8.06 -13.76 5.33
C LEU A 201 8.52 -13.96 6.79
N PRO A 202 9.66 -14.65 7.02
CA PRO A 202 10.20 -14.75 8.36
C PRO A 202 10.60 -13.36 8.90
N LYS A 203 10.83 -13.28 10.22
CA LYS A 203 11.37 -12.09 10.86
C LYS A 203 12.59 -11.56 10.10
N GLY A 204 12.64 -10.25 9.88
CA GLY A 204 13.68 -9.61 9.07
C GLY A 204 13.37 -9.57 7.57
N SER A 205 12.18 -9.97 7.16
CA SER A 205 11.70 -9.74 5.78
C SER A 205 11.13 -8.34 5.62
N ILE A 206 11.47 -7.71 4.50
CA ILE A 206 10.92 -6.44 4.02
C ILE A 206 10.32 -6.70 2.64
N ILE A 207 9.10 -6.22 2.44
CA ILE A 207 8.47 -6.21 1.12
C ILE A 207 8.34 -4.76 0.66
N LEU A 208 8.92 -4.41 -0.48
CA LEU A 208 8.72 -3.13 -1.16
C LEU A 208 7.74 -3.35 -2.31
N ILE A 209 6.66 -2.58 -2.37
CA ILE A 209 5.62 -2.71 -3.41
C ILE A 209 5.29 -1.35 -4.02
N ASP A 210 5.32 -1.27 -5.35
CA ASP A 210 4.68 -0.21 -6.11
C ASP A 210 3.15 -0.40 -6.11
N ASN A 211 2.47 0.39 -5.28
CA ASN A 211 1.02 0.30 -5.12
C ASN A 211 0.23 0.70 -6.38
N ARG A 212 0.87 1.26 -7.41
CA ARG A 212 0.19 1.53 -8.68
C ARG A 212 0.05 0.29 -9.54
N ARG A 213 0.89 -0.73 -9.31
CA ARG A 213 0.98 -1.94 -10.14
C ARG A 213 0.48 -3.18 -9.42
N TRP A 214 0.53 -3.20 -8.09
CA TRP A 214 0.24 -4.38 -7.28
C TRP A 214 -0.93 -4.20 -6.32
N LEU A 215 -1.92 -5.07 -6.49
CA LEU A 215 -2.96 -5.34 -5.49
C LEU A 215 -2.34 -6.11 -4.33
N HIS A 216 -2.71 -5.73 -3.12
CA HIS A 216 -2.38 -6.51 -1.94
C HIS A 216 -3.61 -6.73 -1.07
N ALA A 217 -3.60 -7.86 -0.38
CA ALA A 217 -4.62 -8.27 0.57
C ALA A 217 -3.92 -8.97 1.74
N ARG A 218 -4.66 -9.19 2.81
CA ARG A 218 -4.18 -9.98 3.95
C ARG A 218 -5.29 -10.93 4.39
N ASN A 219 -4.94 -12.19 4.57
CA ASN A 219 -5.83 -13.15 5.23
C ASN A 219 -5.87 -12.88 6.75
N GLY A 220 -6.81 -13.52 7.45
CA GLY A 220 -6.94 -13.45 8.90
C GLY A 220 -5.61 -13.76 9.60
N VAL A 221 -5.21 -12.86 10.50
CA VAL A 221 -3.97 -13.02 11.26
C VAL A 221 -4.24 -13.98 12.41
N LYS A 222 -3.46 -15.06 12.51
CA LYS A 222 -3.58 -16.05 13.59
C LYS A 222 -2.55 -15.86 14.71
N ASP A 223 -1.46 -15.17 14.41
CA ASP A 223 -0.40 -14.88 15.37
C ASP A 223 -0.68 -13.56 16.11
N PRO A 224 -1.03 -13.60 17.40
CA PRO A 224 -1.33 -12.40 18.18
C PRO A 224 -0.09 -11.55 18.48
N LYS A 225 1.11 -12.12 18.33
CA LYS A 225 2.37 -11.39 18.53
C LYS A 225 2.88 -10.76 17.24
N ARG A 226 2.28 -11.07 16.09
CA ARG A 226 2.70 -10.54 14.79
C ARG A 226 2.84 -9.02 14.85
N HIS A 227 4.05 -8.53 14.74
CA HIS A 227 4.31 -7.10 14.61
C HIS A 227 4.69 -6.83 13.17
N LEU A 228 4.20 -5.74 12.58
CA LEU A 228 4.75 -5.21 11.36
C LEU A 228 5.13 -3.75 11.48
N ARG A 229 6.03 -3.30 10.61
CA ARG A 229 6.24 -1.88 10.35
C ARG A 229 5.94 -1.53 8.91
N ARG A 230 5.18 -0.46 8.72
CA ARG A 230 4.82 0.09 7.41
C ARG A 230 5.26 1.52 7.27
N VAL A 231 5.75 1.87 6.09
CA VAL A 231 6.02 3.24 5.67
C VAL A 231 5.46 3.41 4.27
N ARG A 232 4.94 4.61 3.98
CA ARG A 232 4.53 5.00 2.63
C ARG A 232 5.25 6.26 2.20
N TRP A 233 5.75 6.27 0.97
CA TRP A 233 6.38 7.45 0.37
C TRP A 233 6.05 7.59 -1.10
N ASP A 234 6.17 8.81 -1.59
CA ASP A 234 5.95 9.10 -2.99
C ASP A 234 7.15 8.62 -3.79
N ALA A 235 7.05 7.52 -4.54
CA ALA A 235 8.10 7.12 -5.49
C ALA A 235 8.34 8.22 -6.54
N ALA A 236 9.51 8.24 -7.19
CA ALA A 236 9.59 8.86 -8.51
C ALA A 236 8.71 8.06 -9.48
N PRO A 237 8.13 8.66 -10.54
CA PRO A 237 7.50 7.87 -11.59
C PRO A 237 8.47 6.77 -12.04
N PHE A 238 8.04 5.50 -12.06
CA PHE A 238 8.84 4.38 -12.56
C PHE A 238 8.94 4.35 -14.09
N THR A 239 8.69 5.49 -14.73
CA THR A 239 8.78 5.75 -16.16
C THR A 239 9.90 6.75 -16.38
N SER A 240 10.54 6.73 -17.55
CA SER A 240 11.60 7.66 -17.94
C SER A 240 11.11 9.10 -18.17
N GLU A 241 9.96 9.49 -17.63
CA GLU A 241 9.34 10.79 -17.87
C GLU A 241 9.46 11.71 -16.67
N THR A 242 9.89 12.94 -16.94
CA THR A 242 9.96 14.05 -16.00
C THR A 242 8.58 14.35 -15.39
N PRO A 243 8.48 14.68 -14.09
CA PRO A 243 7.19 14.86 -13.45
C PRO A 243 6.44 16.07 -14.05
N SER A 244 5.30 15.80 -14.69
CA SER A 244 4.31 16.83 -15.03
C SER A 244 3.62 17.33 -13.75
N THR A 245 3.70 18.63 -13.50
CA THR A 245 3.19 19.33 -12.31
C THR A 245 1.66 19.39 -12.19
N LYS A 246 0.89 18.74 -13.08
CA LYS A 246 -0.54 19.04 -13.26
C LYS A 246 -1.55 18.12 -12.56
N ASN A 247 -1.16 17.08 -11.81
CA ASN A 247 -2.15 16.21 -11.12
C ASN A 247 -1.81 15.93 -9.65
N LYS A 248 -2.19 16.86 -8.76
CA LYS A 248 -2.08 16.71 -7.29
C LYS A 248 -2.88 15.53 -6.72
N THR A 249 -3.81 14.95 -7.48
CA THR A 249 -4.71 13.87 -7.08
C THR A 249 -4.06 12.48 -7.13
N TRP A 250 -2.99 12.29 -7.90
CA TRP A 250 -2.29 11.01 -8.12
C TRP A 250 -0.84 11.02 -7.70
N ARG A 251 -0.60 11.03 -6.38
CA ARG A 251 0.75 10.85 -5.82
C ARG A 251 1.16 9.38 -5.86
N ASN A 252 2.42 9.12 -6.21
CA ASN A 252 3.06 7.80 -6.10
C ASN A 252 2.94 7.32 -4.65
N ARG A 253 2.75 6.03 -4.36
CA ARG A 253 2.86 5.53 -2.97
C ARG A 253 3.50 4.16 -3.02
N LEU A 254 4.65 3.97 -2.38
CA LEU A 254 5.22 2.65 -2.09
C LEU A 254 4.68 2.17 -0.74
N ASP A 255 4.28 0.90 -0.63
CA ASP A 255 3.94 0.29 0.67
C ASP A 255 5.03 -0.67 1.10
N VAL A 256 5.31 -0.65 2.40
CA VAL A 256 6.22 -1.62 3.01
C VAL A 256 5.52 -2.41 4.09
N ILE A 257 5.66 -3.72 4.03
CA ILE A 257 5.27 -4.62 5.13
C ILE A 257 6.55 -5.30 5.61
N ARG A 258 6.95 -4.99 6.85
CA ARG A 258 8.07 -5.64 7.52
C ARG A 258 7.55 -6.50 8.66
N SER A 259 8.03 -7.74 8.82
CA SER A 259 7.79 -8.53 10.04
C SER A 259 8.71 -8.11 11.21
N GLY A 260 8.09 -7.75 12.34
CA GLY A 260 8.62 -7.57 13.69
C GLY A 260 8.11 -8.66 14.64
N ARG A 261 8.75 -8.77 15.81
CA ARG A 261 8.50 -9.81 16.83
C ARG A 261 7.08 -9.82 17.37
#